data_AF-A0A0B1S7I1-F1
#
_entry.id   AF-A0A0B1S7I1-F1
#
_cell.length_a   1.000
_cell.length_b   1.000
_cell.length_c   1.000
_cell.angle_alpha   90.00
_cell.angle_beta   90.00
_cell.angle_gamma   90.00
#
_symmetry.space_group_name_H-M   'P 1'
#
loop_
_entity.id
_entity.type
_entity.pdbx_description
1 polymer ?
#
loop_
_entity_poly.entity_id
_entity_poly.type
_entity_poly.pdbx_seq_one_letter_code
_entity_poly.pdbx_strand_id
1 'polypeptide(L)'
;MKQAEKLYHDVVVDRIVMQETITDLEKYTQCLDTSIIKFHSEKMTAINNILDGLWRRVYRGNDIQTIRIKSECVTSAEKRKAYDYRVVMVLNNDVELDMRDRCSAGQKMLACILIRIALADVFGGMCSIIALDEPTTNLDAAKVSISAFLHSMNS
;
A
#
# COMPACT_ATOMS: atom_id res chain seq x y z
N MET A 1 26.71 24.52 53.26
CA MET A 1 25.24 24.28 53.18
C MET A 1 24.63 24.85 51.90
N LYS A 2 24.69 26.17 51.63
CA LYS A 2 24.09 26.78 50.42
C LYS A 2 24.48 26.13 49.07
N GLN A 3 25.72 25.69 48.92
CA GLN A 3 26.17 25.03 47.69
C GLN A 3 25.57 23.62 47.52
N ALA A 4 25.37 22.89 48.62
CA ALA A 4 24.76 21.56 48.61
C ALA A 4 23.25 21.64 48.30
N GLU A 5 22.55 22.66 48.80
CA GLU A 5 21.14 22.90 48.46
C GLU A 5 20.96 23.25 46.99
N LYS A 6 21.84 24.10 46.44
CA LYS A 6 21.81 24.43 45.01
C LYS A 6 22.05 23.20 44.14
N LEU A 7 23.08 22.41 44.45
CA LEU A 7 23.37 21.15 43.76
C LEU A 7 22.19 20.17 43.82
N TYR A 8 21.55 20.04 44.98
CA TYR A 8 20.38 19.19 45.15
C TYR A 8 19.21 19.67 44.27
N HIS A 9 18.92 20.97 44.27
CA HIS A 9 17.87 21.55 43.44
C HIS A 9 18.13 21.31 41.94
N ASP A 10 19.35 21.56 41.47
CA ASP A 10 19.72 21.37 40.06
C ASP A 10 19.54 19.90 39.63
N VAL A 11 20.01 18.95 40.45
CA VAL A 11 19.84 17.51 40.18
C VAL A 11 18.36 17.07 40.18
N VAL A 12 17.53 17.66 41.05
CA VAL A 12 16.09 17.36 41.09
C VAL A 12 15.40 17.87 39.83
N VAL A 13 15.74 19.08 39.37
CA VAL A 13 15.23 19.65 38.11
C VAL A 13 15.62 18.75 36.94
N ASP A 14 16.91 18.40 36.82
CA ASP A 14 17.40 17.52 35.76
C ASP A 14 16.71 16.16 35.75
N ARG A 15 16.50 15.57 36.93
CA ARG A 15 15.79 14.30 37.07
C ARG A 15 14.34 14.40 36.57
N ILE A 16 13.63 15.47 36.92
CA ILE A 16 12.25 15.68 36.49
C ILE A 16 12.21 15.88 34.96
N VAL A 17 13.07 16.75 34.42
CA VAL A 17 13.16 16.99 32.98
C VAL A 17 13.47 15.70 32.22
N MET A 18 14.38 14.88 32.71
CA MET A 18 14.71 13.59 32.10
C MET A 18 13.53 12.62 32.13
N GLN A 19 12.76 12.59 33.23
CA GLN A 19 11.58 11.73 33.35
C GLN A 19 10.46 12.15 32.37
N GLU A 20 10.22 13.46 32.22
CA GLU A 20 9.26 13.98 31.24
C GLU A 20 9.71 13.67 29.81
N THR A 21 11.02 13.83 29.54
CA THR A 21 11.60 13.51 28.22
C THR A 21 11.41 12.04 27.85
N ILE A 22 11.62 11.12 28.79
CA ILE A 22 11.36 9.68 28.57
C ILE A 22 9.88 9.46 28.22
N THR A 23 8.99 10.08 28.98
CA THR A 23 7.53 9.97 28.78
C THR A 23 7.11 10.48 27.40
N ASP A 24 7.69 11.58 26.94
CA ASP A 24 7.40 12.13 25.62
C ASP A 24 7.96 11.27 24.48
N LEU A 25 9.16 10.68 24.65
CA LEU A 25 9.71 9.74 23.68
C LEU A 25 8.83 8.49 23.52
N GLU A 26 8.26 7.98 24.61
CA GLU A 26 7.30 6.87 24.57
C GLU A 26 6.05 7.23 23.77
N LYS A 27 5.47 8.41 24.01
CA LYS A 27 4.32 8.92 23.25
C LYS A 27 4.63 9.07 21.76
N TYR A 28 5.79 9.64 21.42
CA TYR A 28 6.19 9.80 20.02
C TYR A 28 6.40 8.47 19.32
N THR A 29 6.98 7.49 20.01
CA THR A 29 7.15 6.14 19.46
C THR A 29 5.79 5.51 19.13
N GLN A 30 4.84 5.58 20.07
CA GLN A 30 3.49 5.04 19.85
C GLN A 30 2.73 5.77 18.74
N CYS A 31 2.84 7.09 18.69
CA CYS A 31 2.22 7.91 17.66
C CYS A 31 2.78 7.59 16.27
N LEU A 32 4.10 7.43 16.17
CA LEU A 32 4.78 7.07 14.94
C LEU A 32 4.32 5.70 14.43
N ASP A 33 4.31 4.68 15.29
CA ASP A 33 3.86 3.34 14.93
C ASP A 33 2.41 3.35 14.41
N THR A 34 1.53 4.08 15.09
CA THR A 34 0.13 4.24 14.69
C THR A 34 0.02 4.94 13.33
N SER A 35 0.82 5.99 13.12
CA SER A 35 0.84 6.76 11.88
C SER A 35 1.32 5.93 10.69
N ILE A 36 2.33 5.08 10.88
CA ILE A 36 2.85 4.17 9.84
C ILE A 36 1.77 3.18 9.41
N ILE A 37 1.07 2.55 10.36
CA ILE A 37 0.00 1.59 10.06
C ILE A 37 -1.14 2.27 9.31
N LYS A 38 -1.54 3.47 9.77
CA LYS A 38 -2.59 4.26 9.14
C LYS A 38 -2.21 4.62 7.70
N PHE A 39 -1.00 5.14 7.50
CA PHE A 39 -0.49 5.46 6.17
C PHE A 39 -0.50 4.25 5.24
N HIS A 40 -0.03 3.09 5.72
CA HIS A 40 -0.06 1.84 4.95
C HIS A 40 -1.49 1.45 4.54
N SER A 41 -2.42 1.47 5.48
CA SER A 41 -3.84 1.16 5.24
C SER A 41 -4.45 2.11 4.19
N GLU A 42 -4.23 3.42 4.33
CA GLU A 42 -4.70 4.44 3.39
C GLU A 42 -4.14 4.23 1.98
N LYS A 43 -2.83 3.91 1.88
CA LYS A 43 -2.18 3.64 0.60
C LYS A 43 -2.72 2.37 -0.06
N MET A 44 -2.93 1.29 0.69
CA MET A 44 -3.55 0.07 0.15
C MET A 44 -4.97 0.30 -0.35
N THR A 45 -5.78 1.10 0.37
CA THR A 45 -7.11 1.50 -0.10
C THR A 45 -7.04 2.32 -1.39
N ALA A 46 -6.14 3.31 -1.46
CA ALA A 46 -5.96 4.12 -2.66
C ALA A 46 -5.56 3.27 -3.88
N ILE A 47 -4.60 2.37 -3.72
CA ILE A 47 -4.16 1.44 -4.78
C ILE A 47 -5.34 0.59 -5.26
N ASN A 48 -6.10 -0.01 -4.35
CA ASN A 48 -7.23 -0.87 -4.70
C ASN A 48 -8.37 -0.11 -5.41
N ASN A 49 -8.58 1.16 -5.07
CA ASN A 49 -9.58 1.99 -5.73
C ASN A 49 -9.20 2.29 -7.19
N ILE A 50 -7.94 2.67 -7.42
CA ILE A 50 -7.42 2.91 -8.79
C ILE A 50 -7.43 1.61 -9.58
N LEU A 51 -7.00 0.50 -8.96
CA LEU A 51 -6.94 -0.81 -9.60
C LEU A 51 -8.32 -1.31 -10.03
N ASP A 52 -9.36 -1.12 -9.20
CA ASP A 52 -10.75 -1.46 -9.57
C ASP A 52 -11.22 -0.67 -10.78
N GLY A 53 -10.94 0.64 -10.81
CA GLY A 53 -11.28 1.51 -11.94
C GLY A 53 -10.56 1.13 -13.23
N LEU A 54 -9.26 0.84 -13.14
CA LEU A 54 -8.44 0.41 -14.28
C LEU A 54 -8.89 -0.95 -14.82
N TRP A 55 -9.13 -1.92 -13.94
CA TRP A 55 -9.53 -3.27 -14.33
C TRP A 55 -10.82 -3.25 -15.14
N ARG A 56 -11.88 -2.61 -14.60
CA ARG A 56 -13.19 -2.53 -15.27
C ARG A 56 -13.15 -1.82 -16.63
N ARG A 57 -12.20 -0.91 -16.84
CA ARG A 57 -12.04 -0.18 -18.11
C ARG A 57 -11.30 -1.01 -19.16
N VAL A 58 -10.33 -1.81 -18.74
CA VAL A 58 -9.37 -2.46 -19.66
C VAL A 58 -9.73 -3.92 -19.90
N TYR A 59 -10.20 -4.63 -18.88
CA TYR A 59 -10.59 -6.03 -18.97
C TYR A 59 -12.01 -6.15 -19.54
N ARG A 60 -12.14 -6.87 -20.67
CA ARG A 60 -13.44 -7.09 -21.34
C ARG A 60 -14.05 -8.46 -21.05
N GLY A 61 -13.42 -9.27 -20.22
CA GLY A 61 -13.96 -10.57 -19.83
C GLY A 61 -15.10 -10.44 -18.81
N ASN A 62 -16.07 -11.35 -18.88
CA ASN A 62 -17.21 -11.40 -17.96
C ASN A 62 -16.99 -12.33 -16.76
N ASP A 63 -15.81 -12.91 -16.60
CA ASP A 63 -15.47 -13.87 -15.55
C ASP A 63 -14.94 -13.21 -14.27
N ILE A 64 -14.23 -12.08 -14.40
CA ILE A 64 -13.60 -11.37 -13.28
C ILE A 64 -14.08 -9.92 -13.26
N GLN A 65 -14.81 -9.57 -12.20
CA GLN A 65 -15.36 -8.23 -11.99
C GLN A 65 -14.25 -7.22 -11.66
N THR A 66 -13.34 -7.60 -10.75
CA THR A 66 -12.25 -6.73 -10.29
C THR A 66 -11.12 -7.53 -9.65
N ILE A 67 -9.99 -6.87 -9.41
CA ILE A 67 -8.85 -7.41 -8.68
C ILE A 67 -8.43 -6.46 -7.56
N ARG A 68 -7.87 -7.02 -6.48
CA ARG A 68 -7.42 -6.26 -5.30
C ARG A 68 -6.15 -6.86 -4.73
N ILE A 69 -5.34 -6.02 -4.09
CA ILE A 69 -4.21 -6.42 -3.26
C ILE A 69 -4.70 -6.48 -1.81
N LYS A 70 -4.54 -7.63 -1.17
CA LYS A 70 -4.75 -7.80 0.27
C LYS A 70 -3.40 -7.76 0.97
N SER A 71 -3.35 -7.05 2.09
CA SER A 71 -2.19 -7.02 2.99
C SER A 71 -2.63 -7.49 4.37
N GLU A 72 -2.07 -8.60 4.86
CA GLU A 72 -2.38 -9.18 6.16
C GLU A 72 -1.16 -9.09 7.08
N CYS A 73 -1.35 -8.61 8.31
CA CYS A 73 -0.26 -8.47 9.27
C CYS A 73 0.06 -9.84 9.87
N VAL A 74 1.28 -10.33 9.68
CA VAL A 74 1.73 -11.66 10.11
C VAL A 74 2.22 -11.64 11.56
N THR A 75 2.92 -10.57 11.96
CA THR A 75 3.47 -10.42 13.31
C THR A 75 2.96 -9.14 13.97
N SER A 76 2.09 -9.30 14.97
CA SER A 76 1.51 -8.17 15.73
C SER A 76 2.38 -7.71 16.91
N ALA A 77 3.33 -8.55 17.36
CA ALA A 77 4.10 -8.35 18.59
C ALA A 77 5.56 -7.88 18.35
N GLU A 78 6.01 -7.79 17.10
CA GLU A 78 7.38 -7.41 16.77
C GLU A 78 7.49 -5.91 16.50
N LYS A 79 8.65 -5.33 16.84
CA LYS A 79 8.99 -3.92 16.53
C LYS A 79 8.95 -3.62 15.02
N ARG A 80 9.04 -4.64 14.17
CA ARG A 80 8.89 -4.54 12.72
C ARG A 80 7.69 -5.39 12.29
N LYS A 81 6.60 -4.74 11.90
CA LYS A 81 5.42 -5.46 11.39
C LYS A 81 5.73 -6.08 10.03
N ALA A 82 5.59 -7.38 9.93
CA ALA A 82 5.64 -8.10 8.66
C ALA A 82 4.24 -8.18 8.05
N TYR A 83 4.13 -7.91 6.75
CA TYR A 83 2.88 -8.01 6.00
C TYR A 83 3.02 -9.07 4.91
N ASP A 84 2.03 -9.95 4.81
CA ASP A 84 1.86 -10.85 3.68
C ASP A 84 0.93 -10.21 2.65
N TYR A 85 1.31 -10.32 1.37
CA TYR A 85 0.59 -9.70 0.27
C TYR A 85 0.13 -10.76 -0.73
N ARG A 86 -1.14 -10.67 -1.11
CA ARG A 86 -1.71 -11.50 -2.16
C ARG A 86 -2.63 -10.69 -3.06
N VAL A 87 -2.68 -11.11 -4.33
CA VAL A 87 -3.61 -10.53 -5.29
C VAL A 87 -4.83 -11.43 -5.37
N VAL A 88 -6.00 -10.85 -5.13
CA VAL A 88 -7.28 -11.53 -5.19
C VAL A 88 -8.09 -11.00 -6.36
N MET A 89 -8.89 -11.86 -6.96
CA MET A 89 -9.91 -11.52 -7.94
C MET A 89 -11.28 -11.68 -7.30
N VAL A 90 -12.23 -10.86 -7.75
CA VAL A 90 -13.63 -10.94 -7.35
C VAL A 90 -14.43 -11.34 -8.59
N LEU A 91 -15.18 -12.44 -8.46
CA LEU A 91 -16.06 -12.94 -9.49
C LEU A 91 -17.41 -12.20 -9.46
N ASN A 92 -18.23 -12.33 -10.49
CA ASN A 92 -19.53 -11.64 -10.60
C ASN A 92 -20.54 -11.99 -9.51
N ASN A 93 -20.34 -13.11 -8.81
CA ASN A 93 -21.15 -13.53 -7.67
C ASN A 93 -20.55 -13.07 -6.33
N ASP A 94 -19.69 -12.04 -6.35
CA ASP A 94 -19.00 -11.47 -5.21
C ASP A 94 -18.06 -12.44 -4.46
N VAL A 95 -17.69 -13.56 -5.09
CA VAL A 95 -16.74 -14.51 -4.52
C VAL A 95 -15.31 -14.01 -4.73
N GLU A 96 -14.58 -13.86 -3.63
CA GLU A 96 -13.16 -13.49 -3.62
C GLU A 96 -12.28 -14.75 -3.71
N LEU A 97 -11.35 -14.78 -4.67
CA LEU A 97 -10.41 -15.89 -4.88
C LEU A 97 -9.00 -15.34 -5.04
N ASP A 98 -8.01 -16.07 -4.52
CA ASP A 98 -6.61 -15.81 -4.85
C ASP A 98 -6.39 -15.99 -6.36
N MET A 99 -5.73 -15.01 -7.00
CA MET A 99 -5.36 -15.06 -8.41
C MET A 99 -4.23 -16.05 -8.69
N ARG A 100 -3.42 -16.35 -7.67
CA ARG A 100 -2.33 -17.31 -7.78
C ARG A 100 -2.89 -18.65 -8.24
N ASP A 101 -2.29 -19.17 -9.30
CA ASP A 101 -2.65 -20.45 -9.94
C ASP A 101 -4.09 -20.56 -10.50
N ARG A 102 -4.89 -19.48 -10.47
CA ARG A 102 -6.27 -19.45 -10.97
C ARG A 102 -6.50 -18.52 -12.16
N CYS A 103 -5.47 -17.83 -12.62
CA CYS A 103 -5.53 -16.92 -13.75
C CYS A 103 -4.66 -17.37 -14.93
N SER A 104 -5.11 -17.06 -16.15
CA SER A 104 -4.36 -17.24 -17.39
C SER A 104 -3.12 -16.34 -17.45
N ALA A 105 -2.18 -16.66 -18.34
CA ALA A 105 -0.98 -15.83 -18.56
C ALA A 105 -1.33 -14.38 -18.94
N GLY A 106 -2.34 -14.18 -19.79
CA GLY A 106 -2.81 -12.84 -20.17
C GLY A 106 -3.42 -12.06 -19.02
N GLN A 107 -4.25 -12.70 -18.17
CA GLN A 107 -4.80 -12.06 -16.96
C GLN A 107 -3.70 -11.68 -15.98
N LYS A 108 -2.69 -12.54 -15.79
CA LYS A 108 -1.53 -12.25 -14.94
C LYS A 108 -0.72 -11.06 -15.48
N MET A 109 -0.48 -11.02 -16.79
CA MET A 109 0.22 -9.91 -17.44
C MET A 109 -0.55 -8.59 -17.26
N LEU A 110 -1.86 -8.59 -17.54
CA LEU A 110 -2.71 -7.42 -17.36
C LEU A 110 -2.70 -6.94 -15.90
N ALA A 111 -2.93 -7.84 -14.94
CA ALA A 111 -2.90 -7.50 -13.52
C ALA A 111 -1.57 -6.87 -13.11
N CYS A 112 -0.44 -7.45 -13.54
CA CYS A 112 0.88 -6.91 -13.27
C CYS A 112 1.08 -5.48 -13.81
N ILE A 113 0.58 -5.19 -15.02
CA ILE A 113 0.68 -3.84 -15.60
C ILE A 113 -0.19 -2.85 -14.82
N LEU A 114 -1.46 -3.20 -14.56
CA LEU A 114 -2.39 -2.32 -13.86
C LEU A 114 -1.95 -2.05 -12.41
N ILE A 115 -1.40 -3.05 -11.72
CA ILE A 115 -0.82 -2.88 -10.38
C ILE A 115 0.35 -1.88 -10.41
N ARG A 116 1.24 -1.96 -11.39
CA ARG A 116 2.36 -1.00 -11.52
C ARG A 116 1.87 0.42 -11.75
N ILE A 117 0.83 0.59 -12.55
CA ILE A 117 0.22 1.92 -12.78
C ILE A 117 -0.42 2.44 -11.49
N ALA A 118 -1.23 1.63 -10.80
CA ALA A 118 -1.85 2.04 -9.55
C ALA A 118 -0.80 2.41 -8.48
N LEU A 119 0.32 1.69 -8.42
CA LEU A 119 1.44 2.03 -7.55
C LEU A 119 2.12 3.35 -7.96
N ALA A 120 2.37 3.54 -9.26
CA ALA A 120 2.98 4.76 -9.78
C ALA A 120 2.10 5.99 -9.55
N ASP A 121 0.77 5.84 -9.63
CA ASP A 121 -0.17 6.92 -9.36
C ASP A 121 -0.19 7.29 -7.85
N VAL A 122 -0.25 6.27 -6.98
CA VAL A 122 -0.32 6.47 -5.52
C VAL A 122 1.00 6.98 -4.89
N PHE A 123 2.14 6.60 -5.46
CA PHE A 123 3.47 6.90 -4.90
C PHE A 123 4.34 7.82 -5.77
N GLY A 124 4.06 7.96 -7.07
CA GLY A 124 4.89 8.72 -8.01
C GLY A 124 4.64 10.23 -8.04
N GLY A 125 3.57 10.72 -7.40
CA GLY A 125 3.26 12.15 -7.35
C GLY A 125 3.14 12.77 -8.75
N MET A 126 3.75 13.94 -8.98
CA MET A 126 3.70 14.64 -10.28
C MET A 126 4.59 14.00 -11.39
N CYS A 127 5.32 12.92 -11.10
CA CYS A 127 6.21 12.28 -12.07
C CYS A 127 6.00 10.76 -12.08
N SER A 128 4.98 10.30 -12.79
CA SER A 128 4.73 8.89 -13.06
C SER A 128 5.25 8.49 -14.44
N ILE A 129 6.58 8.43 -14.61
CA ILE A 129 7.16 7.81 -15.82
C ILE A 129 7.04 6.30 -15.68
N ILE A 130 6.33 5.67 -16.61
CA ILE A 130 6.26 4.20 -16.72
C ILE A 130 6.81 3.76 -18.07
N ALA A 131 7.81 2.89 -18.04
CA ALA A 131 8.31 2.21 -19.22
C ALA A 131 7.69 0.81 -19.28
N LEU A 132 7.03 0.50 -20.39
CA LEU A 132 6.41 -0.80 -20.65
C LEU A 132 7.10 -1.42 -21.85
N ASP A 133 7.98 -2.39 -21.59
CA ASP A 133 8.61 -3.18 -22.64
C ASP A 133 7.72 -4.38 -22.98
N GLU A 134 7.36 -4.51 -24.25
CA GLU A 134 6.42 -5.49 -24.80
C GLU A 134 5.16 -5.78 -23.93
N PRO A 135 4.31 -4.78 -23.63
CA PRO A 135 3.18 -4.95 -22.71
C PRO A 135 2.08 -5.92 -23.19
N THR A 136 2.17 -6.39 -24.43
CA THR A 136 1.10 -7.14 -25.11
C THR A 136 1.45 -8.58 -25.45
N THR A 137 2.66 -9.07 -25.14
CA THR A 137 3.15 -10.39 -25.60
C THR A 137 2.25 -11.57 -25.23
N ASN A 138 1.45 -11.45 -24.17
CA ASN A 138 0.47 -12.46 -23.75
C ASN A 138 -0.99 -11.96 -23.72
N LEU A 139 -1.27 -10.77 -24.28
CA LEU A 139 -2.62 -10.19 -24.29
C LEU A 139 -3.31 -10.47 -25.62
N ASP A 140 -4.42 -11.21 -25.55
CA ASP A 140 -5.33 -11.36 -26.68
C ASP A 140 -6.12 -10.06 -26.88
N ALA A 141 -6.05 -9.51 -28.10
CA ALA A 141 -6.75 -8.28 -28.50
C ALA A 141 -8.26 -8.35 -28.30
N ALA A 142 -8.85 -9.55 -28.27
CA ALA A 142 -10.28 -9.73 -28.00
C ALA A 142 -10.67 -9.39 -26.54
N LYS A 143 -9.75 -9.60 -25.57
CA LYS A 143 -10.02 -9.46 -24.13
C LYS A 143 -9.54 -8.14 -23.53
N VAL A 144 -8.65 -7.41 -24.21
CA VAL A 144 -8.01 -6.19 -23.70
C VAL A 144 -8.08 -5.04 -24.69
N SER A 145 -8.61 -3.88 -24.24
CA SER A 145 -8.63 -2.65 -25.04
C SER A 145 -7.43 -1.76 -24.74
N ILE A 146 -6.37 -1.87 -25.54
CA ILE A 146 -5.17 -1.01 -25.40
C ILE A 146 -5.51 0.48 -25.65
N SER A 147 -6.49 0.80 -26.48
CA SER A 147 -6.92 2.19 -26.69
C SER A 147 -7.54 2.82 -25.43
N ALA A 148 -8.25 2.03 -24.61
CA ALA A 148 -8.82 2.49 -23.34
C ALA A 148 -7.73 2.68 -22.29
N PHE A 149 -6.71 1.82 -22.33
CA PHE A 149 -5.53 1.91 -21.48
C PHE A 149 -4.78 3.23 -21.68
N LEU A 150 -4.48 3.61 -22.92
CA LEU A 150 -3.79 4.89 -23.22
C LEU A 150 -4.64 6.12 -22.90
N HIS A 151 -5.96 6.06 -23.05
CA HIS A 151 -6.85 7.16 -22.67
C HIS A 151 -6.92 7.35 -21.14
N SER A 152 -6.89 6.25 -20.38
CA SER A 152 -6.92 6.30 -18.91
C SER A 152 -5.68 6.91 -18.26
N MET A 153 -4.57 6.97 -18.99
CA MET A 153 -3.32 7.59 -18.53
C MET A 153 -3.24 9.10 -18.81
N ASN A 154 -4.13 9.65 -19.63
CA ASN A 154 -4.12 11.06 -20.07
C ASN A 154 -5.27 11.90 -19.46
N SER A 155 -5.99 11.38 -18.46
CA SER A 155 -7.13 12.06 -17.82
C SER A 155 -6.84 12.39 -16.36
#